data_AF-A0A1Z5L0A2-F1
#
_entry.id   AF-A0A1Z5L0A2-F1
#
_cell.length_a   1.000
_cell.length_b   1.000
_cell.length_c   1.000
_cell.angle_alpha   90.00
_cell.angle_beta   90.00
_cell.angle_gamma   90.00
#
_symmetry.space_group_name_H-M   'P 1'
#
loop_
_entity.id
_entity.type
_entity.pdbx_description
1 polymer ?
#
loop_
_entity_poly.entity_id
_entity_poly.type
_entity_poly.pdbx_seq_one_letter_code
_entity_poly.pdbx_strand_id
1 'polypeptide(L)'
;MLTNHFFRGTTLCSSETRKVLGELCCLLGDALLKEESEKCRDAAAAYYILSEQPVETVLSRILSFKGQLSSQHLTKAVVAYLKQEMYSPALPKETRTDLVPENIADSILEIVAEECPEILHKLVLRSRSSIFRTKNCTTALQKKLMNKRQSPAYAANTIALCFLPGNAEVAQNALKALQKESLVLVLLDMHDLLHSNQDLTDLGRLVKTVRPDAYLSMLVHLKFNGKLPAEQAVVLLQHSGTDTELHCIPLLKEYLEAILSSKRTNAATCAHL
;
A
#
# COMPACT_ATOMS: atom_id res chain seq x y z
N MET A 1 14.17 25.30 -3.34
CA MET A 1 12.88 25.97 -3.03
C MET A 1 12.22 26.44 -4.33
N LEU A 2 11.59 25.52 -5.07
CA LEU A 2 10.74 25.84 -6.22
C LEU A 2 9.45 25.03 -6.02
N THR A 3 8.62 25.51 -5.09
CA THR A 3 7.38 24.85 -4.67
C THR A 3 6.19 25.76 -4.93
N ASN A 4 5.20 25.20 -5.63
CA ASN A 4 3.76 25.44 -5.47
C ASN A 4 3.06 26.66 -6.11
N HIS A 5 3.68 27.49 -6.94
CA HIS A 5 2.97 28.68 -7.43
C HIS A 5 2.33 28.63 -8.83
N PHE A 6 2.53 27.60 -9.65
CA PHE A 6 2.15 27.72 -11.07
C PHE A 6 0.76 27.23 -11.52
N PHE A 7 0.00 26.46 -10.74
CA PHE A 7 -1.29 25.92 -11.25
C PHE A 7 -2.44 25.84 -10.22
N ARG A 8 -2.73 26.96 -9.55
CA ARG A 8 -4.09 27.23 -9.03
C ARG A 8 -4.86 28.10 -10.03
N GLY A 9 -4.99 27.61 -11.26
CA GLY A 9 -5.88 28.17 -12.27
C GLY A 9 -7.20 27.43 -12.26
N THR A 10 -8.27 28.08 -11.80
CA THR A 10 -9.65 27.59 -11.77
C THR A 10 -10.30 27.62 -13.15
N THR A 11 -9.66 26.99 -14.15
CA THR A 11 -10.24 26.77 -15.48
C THR A 11 -10.32 25.28 -15.73
N LEU A 12 -11.50 24.79 -16.11
CA LEU A 12 -11.71 23.43 -16.62
C LEU A 12 -10.75 23.20 -17.80
N CYS A 13 -9.57 22.59 -17.55
CA CYS A 13 -8.63 22.25 -18.61
C CYS A 13 -9.32 21.38 -19.65
N SER A 14 -9.23 21.79 -20.92
CA SER A 14 -9.67 20.99 -22.05
C SER A 14 -9.01 19.60 -21.98
N SER A 15 -9.70 18.58 -22.49
CA SER A 15 -9.16 17.22 -22.55
C SER A 15 -7.82 17.17 -23.30
N GLU A 16 -7.63 18.05 -24.29
CA GLU A 16 -6.39 18.21 -25.06
C GLU A 16 -5.22 18.77 -24.22
N THR A 17 -5.44 19.81 -23.43
CA THR A 17 -4.37 20.37 -22.57
C THR A 17 -3.92 19.36 -21.51
N ARG A 18 -4.84 18.54 -20.99
CA ARG A 18 -4.49 17.41 -20.11
C ARG A 18 -3.67 16.33 -20.80
N LYS A 19 -4.00 15.99 -22.04
CA LYS A 19 -3.22 15.03 -22.84
C LYS A 19 -1.80 15.54 -23.10
N VAL A 20 -1.67 16.78 -23.57
CA VAL A 20 -0.36 17.41 -23.84
C VAL A 20 0.48 17.48 -22.57
N LEU A 21 -0.13 17.85 -21.42
CA LEU A 21 0.58 17.85 -20.14
C LEU A 21 1.08 16.46 -19.77
N GLY A 22 0.24 15.43 -19.91
CA GLY A 22 0.62 14.04 -19.63
C GLY A 22 1.79 13.58 -20.51
N GLU A 23 1.76 13.90 -21.80
CA GLU A 23 2.84 13.58 -22.74
C GLU A 23 4.15 14.31 -22.42
N LEU A 24 4.09 15.61 -22.09
CA LEU A 24 5.26 16.38 -21.69
C LEU A 24 5.88 15.82 -20.41
N CYS A 25 5.06 15.46 -19.42
CA CYS A 25 5.53 14.80 -18.21
C CYS A 25 6.24 13.48 -18.52
N CYS A 26 5.68 12.63 -19.39
CA CYS A 26 6.34 11.40 -19.83
C CYS A 26 7.69 11.67 -20.53
N LEU A 27 7.76 12.67 -21.42
CA LEU A 27 9.00 13.02 -22.12
C LEU A 27 10.09 13.55 -21.17
N LEU A 28 9.71 14.36 -20.18
CA LEU A 28 10.62 14.82 -19.13
C LEU A 28 11.10 13.66 -18.27
N GLY A 29 10.20 12.72 -17.94
CA GLY A 29 10.54 11.46 -17.28
C GLY A 29 11.59 10.68 -18.05
N ASP A 30 11.39 10.50 -19.36
CA ASP A 30 12.34 9.77 -20.23
C ASP A 30 13.71 10.45 -20.33
N ALA A 31 13.74 11.79 -20.39
CA ALA A 31 14.98 12.54 -20.47
C ALA A 31 15.82 12.34 -19.20
N LEU A 32 15.18 12.46 -18.04
CA LEU A 32 15.83 12.29 -16.73
C LEU A 32 16.17 10.83 -16.43
N LEU A 33 15.38 9.88 -16.94
CA LEU A 33 15.63 8.46 -16.81
C LEU A 33 16.97 8.05 -17.43
N LYS A 34 17.44 8.74 -18.47
CA LYS A 34 18.73 8.42 -19.12
C LYS A 34 19.94 8.79 -18.25
N GLU A 35 19.75 9.63 -17.24
CA GLU A 35 20.82 9.97 -16.30
C GLU A 35 20.92 8.94 -15.19
N GLU A 36 22.13 8.44 -14.90
CA GLU A 36 22.35 7.38 -13.90
C GLU A 36 22.23 7.85 -12.45
N SER A 37 22.09 9.16 -12.22
CA SER A 37 22.01 9.74 -10.88
C SER A 37 20.69 9.37 -10.19
N GLU A 38 20.76 9.09 -8.89
CA GLU A 38 19.58 8.78 -8.07
C GLU A 38 18.56 9.93 -8.09
N LYS A 39 19.03 11.17 -7.98
CA LYS A 39 18.18 12.36 -8.04
C LYS A 39 17.39 12.45 -9.34
N CYS A 40 18.01 12.09 -10.47
CA CYS A 40 17.31 12.12 -11.76
C CYS A 40 16.33 10.97 -11.92
N ARG A 41 16.62 9.78 -11.37
CA ARG A 41 15.64 8.68 -11.30
C ARG A 41 14.41 9.06 -10.47
N ASP A 42 14.61 9.67 -9.30
CA ASP A 42 13.51 10.12 -8.45
C ASP A 42 12.69 11.22 -9.12
N ALA A 43 13.36 12.16 -9.81
CA ALA A 43 12.69 13.18 -10.60
C ALA A 43 11.90 12.57 -11.77
N ALA A 44 12.46 11.58 -12.47
CA ALA A 44 11.79 10.86 -13.55
C ALA A 44 10.51 10.17 -13.05
N ALA A 45 10.61 9.45 -11.92
CA ALA A 45 9.46 8.84 -11.26
C ALA A 45 8.38 9.88 -10.92
N ALA A 46 8.77 11.03 -10.38
CA ALA A 46 7.83 12.11 -10.06
C ALA A 46 7.09 12.63 -11.31
N TYR A 47 7.81 12.83 -12.42
CA TYR A 47 7.19 13.24 -13.68
C TYR A 47 6.24 12.17 -14.23
N TYR A 48 6.59 10.89 -14.15
CA TYR A 48 5.68 9.83 -14.56
C TYR A 48 4.41 9.79 -13.70
N ILE A 49 4.49 10.06 -12.39
CA ILE A 49 3.29 10.18 -11.54
C ILE A 49 2.44 11.40 -11.93
N LEU A 50 3.08 12.55 -12.21
CA LEU A 50 2.40 13.76 -12.67
C LEU A 50 1.74 13.60 -14.05
N SER A 51 2.21 12.64 -14.86
CA SER A 51 1.62 12.37 -16.17
C SER A 51 0.19 11.82 -16.08
N GLU A 52 -0.21 11.29 -14.92
CA GLU A 52 -1.48 10.60 -14.68
C GLU A 52 -1.79 9.47 -15.68
N GLN A 53 -0.77 8.93 -16.34
CA GLN A 53 -0.88 7.79 -17.25
C GLN A 53 -1.09 6.48 -16.46
N PRO A 54 -1.69 5.45 -17.08
CA PRO A 54 -1.80 4.12 -16.47
C PRO A 54 -0.41 3.58 -16.10
N VAL A 55 -0.34 2.87 -14.96
CA VAL A 55 0.90 2.29 -14.43
C VAL A 55 1.55 1.38 -15.47
N GLU A 56 0.74 0.63 -16.19
CA GLU A 56 1.12 -0.28 -17.27
C GLU A 56 1.82 0.45 -18.42
N THR A 57 1.28 1.60 -18.81
CA THR A 57 1.82 2.43 -19.88
C THR A 57 3.18 3.00 -19.48
N VAL A 58 3.31 3.48 -18.25
CA VAL A 58 4.59 3.98 -17.73
C VAL A 58 5.61 2.88 -17.62
N LEU A 59 5.25 1.72 -17.06
CA LEU A 59 6.18 0.58 -16.94
C LEU A 59 6.62 0.06 -18.29
N SER A 60 5.69 -0.06 -19.26
CA SER A 60 6.01 -0.41 -20.64
C SER A 60 7.03 0.58 -21.23
N ARG A 61 6.83 1.87 -20.98
CA ARG A 61 7.71 2.94 -21.45
C ARG A 61 9.10 2.85 -20.82
N ILE A 62 9.19 2.65 -19.50
CA ILE A 62 10.48 2.44 -18.82
C ILE A 62 11.19 1.21 -19.41
N LEU A 63 10.49 0.08 -19.53
CA LEU A 63 11.06 -1.15 -20.09
C LEU A 63 11.47 -1.03 -21.57
N SER A 64 10.92 -0.08 -22.32
CA SER A 64 11.31 0.17 -23.72
C SER A 64 12.77 0.65 -23.86
N PHE A 65 13.38 1.15 -22.78
CA PHE A 65 14.80 1.48 -22.73
C PHE A 65 15.72 0.27 -22.55
N LYS A 66 15.18 -0.95 -22.53
CA LYS A 66 15.96 -2.18 -22.53
C LYS A 66 16.90 -2.21 -23.75
N GLY A 67 18.19 -2.40 -23.50
CA GLY A 67 19.24 -2.35 -24.53
C GLY A 67 19.84 -0.94 -24.76
N GLN A 68 19.18 0.12 -24.28
CA GLN A 68 19.76 1.48 -24.25
C GLN A 68 20.39 1.80 -22.90
N LEU A 69 19.81 1.28 -21.82
CA LEU A 69 20.28 1.46 -20.45
C LEU A 69 20.84 0.14 -19.90
N SER A 70 21.72 0.24 -18.91
CA SER A 70 22.20 -0.93 -18.18
C SER A 70 21.02 -1.61 -17.45
N SER A 71 21.05 -2.95 -17.35
CA SER A 71 20.00 -3.71 -16.68
C SER A 71 19.78 -3.23 -15.24
N GLN A 72 20.87 -2.96 -14.52
CA GLN A 72 20.82 -2.48 -13.15
C GLN A 72 20.15 -1.10 -13.03
N HIS A 73 20.43 -0.18 -13.96
CA HIS A 73 19.81 1.13 -13.95
C HIS A 73 18.32 1.06 -14.28
N LEU A 74 17.95 0.23 -15.26
CA LEU A 74 16.56 -0.02 -15.62
C LEU A 74 15.76 -0.57 -14.43
N THR A 75 16.32 -1.56 -13.72
CA THR A 75 15.73 -2.13 -12.51
C THR A 75 15.55 -1.06 -11.42
N LYS A 76 16.57 -0.25 -11.15
CA LYS A 76 16.48 0.83 -10.16
C LYS A 76 15.39 1.85 -10.52
N ALA A 77 15.23 2.16 -11.80
CA ALA A 77 14.19 3.07 -12.26
C ALA A 77 12.78 2.50 -12.10
N VAL A 78 12.57 1.22 -12.45
CA VAL A 78 11.31 0.51 -12.21
C VAL A 78 10.95 0.56 -10.72
N VAL A 79 11.90 0.21 -9.85
CA VAL A 79 11.69 0.21 -8.39
C VAL A 79 11.39 1.62 -7.87
N ALA A 80 12.11 2.65 -8.34
CA ALA A 80 11.89 4.04 -7.93
C ALA A 80 10.47 4.51 -8.30
N TYR A 81 10.05 4.25 -9.54
CA TYR A 81 8.69 4.57 -9.99
C TYR A 81 7.62 3.85 -9.16
N LEU A 82 7.73 2.53 -8.98
CA LEU A 82 6.76 1.76 -8.20
C LEU A 82 6.68 2.23 -6.75
N LYS A 83 7.83 2.52 -6.11
CA LYS A 83 7.85 3.10 -4.76
C LYS A 83 7.02 4.37 -4.72
N GLN A 84 7.25 5.31 -5.64
CA GLN A 84 6.51 6.56 -5.63
C GLN A 84 5.03 6.41 -5.99
N GLU A 85 4.68 5.47 -6.88
CA GLU A 85 3.31 5.13 -7.24
C GLU A 85 2.50 4.66 -6.03
N MET A 86 3.04 3.72 -5.26
CA MET A 86 2.38 3.14 -4.09
C MET A 86 2.17 4.11 -2.92
N TYR A 87 2.92 5.22 -2.85
CA TYR A 87 2.77 6.25 -1.81
C TYR A 87 2.09 7.52 -2.32
N SER A 88 1.72 7.59 -3.60
CA SER A 88 1.09 8.77 -4.18
C SER A 88 -0.40 8.86 -3.73
N PRO A 89 -0.86 10.02 -3.21
CA PRO A 89 -2.22 10.19 -2.69
C PRO A 89 -3.31 10.34 -3.78
N ALA A 90 -2.97 10.20 -5.07
CA ALA A 90 -3.94 10.40 -6.15
C ALA A 90 -5.03 9.30 -6.15
N LEU A 91 -6.27 9.75 -6.37
CA LEU A 91 -7.48 8.91 -6.40
C LEU A 91 -7.34 7.79 -7.46
N PRO A 92 -7.80 6.56 -7.16
CA PRO A 92 -7.88 5.51 -8.16
C PRO A 92 -8.80 5.97 -9.28
N LYS A 93 -8.24 6.24 -10.45
CA LYS A 93 -9.02 6.33 -11.68
C LYS A 93 -9.25 4.90 -12.13
N GLU A 94 -10.50 4.50 -12.29
CA GLU A 94 -10.84 3.25 -12.95
C GLU A 94 -10.33 3.31 -14.39
N THR A 95 -9.11 2.82 -14.60
CA THR A 95 -8.61 2.55 -15.94
C THR A 95 -9.32 1.31 -16.44
N ARG A 96 -10.28 1.51 -17.35
CA ARG A 96 -10.76 0.43 -18.22
C ARG A 96 -9.54 -0.22 -18.85
N THR A 97 -9.27 -1.46 -18.46
CA THR A 97 -8.20 -2.29 -18.98
C THR A 97 -8.56 -2.74 -20.38
N ASP A 98 -8.36 -1.88 -21.37
CA ASP A 98 -8.22 -2.31 -22.74
C ASP A 98 -6.75 -2.71 -22.94
N LEU A 99 -6.51 -4.03 -22.89
CA LEU A 99 -5.35 -4.73 -23.46
C LEU A 99 -3.98 -4.24 -22.99
N VAL A 100 -3.60 -4.60 -21.77
CA VAL A 100 -2.18 -4.62 -21.36
C VAL A 100 -1.71 -6.06 -21.38
N PRO A 101 -0.56 -6.38 -22.04
CA PRO A 101 -0.05 -7.74 -22.07
C PRO A 101 0.45 -8.15 -20.68
N GLU A 102 -0.08 -9.27 -20.17
CA GLU A 102 0.29 -9.92 -18.89
C GLU A 102 1.82 -10.03 -18.71
N ASN A 103 2.57 -10.12 -19.82
CA ASN A 103 4.03 -10.16 -19.89
C ASN A 103 4.75 -9.02 -19.14
N ILE A 104 4.16 -7.82 -19.06
CA ILE A 104 4.80 -6.68 -18.35
C ILE A 104 4.72 -6.90 -16.84
N ALA A 105 3.56 -7.32 -16.34
CA ALA A 105 3.37 -7.56 -14.91
C ALA A 105 4.31 -8.66 -14.41
N ASP A 106 4.46 -9.74 -15.18
CA ASP A 106 5.35 -10.85 -14.84
C ASP A 106 6.82 -10.42 -14.79
N SER A 107 7.28 -9.68 -15.81
CA SER A 107 8.65 -9.15 -15.84
C SER A 107 8.94 -8.26 -14.63
N ILE A 108 7.98 -7.43 -14.24
CA ILE A 108 8.10 -6.51 -13.11
C ILE A 108 8.07 -7.28 -11.78
N LEU A 109 7.21 -8.29 -11.65
CA LEU A 109 7.15 -9.15 -10.46
C LEU A 109 8.47 -9.90 -10.25
N GLU A 110 9.10 -10.39 -11.32
CA GLU A 110 10.43 -11.01 -11.27
C GLU A 110 11.50 -10.01 -10.79
N ILE A 111 11.57 -8.85 -11.43
CA ILE A 111 12.49 -7.75 -11.05
C ILE A 111 12.34 -7.39 -9.57
N VAL A 112 11.11 -7.19 -9.10
CA VAL A 112 10.84 -6.82 -7.71
C VAL A 112 11.16 -7.96 -6.74
N ALA A 113 10.82 -9.21 -7.10
CA ALA A 113 11.06 -10.36 -6.24
C ALA A 113 12.57 -10.65 -6.04
N GLU A 114 13.41 -10.28 -6.99
CA GLU A 114 14.86 -10.41 -6.92
C GLU A 114 15.51 -9.24 -6.17
N GLU A 115 15.19 -8.00 -6.55
CA GLU A 115 15.99 -6.83 -6.15
C GLU A 115 15.44 -6.11 -4.93
N CYS A 116 14.12 -6.08 -4.74
CA CYS A 116 13.45 -5.44 -3.62
C CYS A 116 12.27 -6.29 -3.10
N PRO A 117 12.51 -7.51 -2.59
CA PRO A 117 11.44 -8.41 -2.16
C PRO A 117 10.58 -7.82 -1.03
N GLU A 118 11.10 -6.86 -0.27
CA GLU A 118 10.40 -6.17 0.80
C GLU A 118 9.24 -5.28 0.32
N ILE A 119 9.17 -4.91 -0.96
CA ILE A 119 8.05 -4.13 -1.48
C ILE A 119 6.98 -4.99 -2.16
N LEU A 120 7.19 -6.31 -2.28
CA LEU A 120 6.29 -7.21 -3.01
C LEU A 120 4.86 -7.22 -2.43
N HIS A 121 4.72 -7.27 -1.11
CA HIS A 121 3.41 -7.17 -0.45
C HIS A 121 2.78 -5.78 -0.67
N LYS A 122 3.59 -4.71 -0.72
CA LYS A 122 3.09 -3.35 -0.98
C LYS A 122 2.60 -3.23 -2.41
N LEU A 123 3.24 -3.91 -3.37
CA LEU A 123 2.79 -3.91 -4.76
C LEU A 123 1.38 -4.50 -4.88
N VAL A 124 1.08 -5.59 -4.18
CA VAL A 124 -0.27 -6.19 -4.18
C VAL A 124 -1.29 -5.31 -3.47
N LEU A 125 -0.92 -4.78 -2.30
CA LEU A 125 -1.84 -4.11 -1.39
C LEU A 125 -2.06 -2.62 -1.72
N ARG A 126 -1.06 -1.95 -2.31
CA ARG A 126 -1.08 -0.51 -2.58
C ARG A 126 -1.10 -0.14 -4.06
N SER A 127 -0.70 -1.03 -4.97
CA SER A 127 -0.74 -0.65 -6.38
C SER A 127 -2.18 -0.48 -6.85
N ARG A 128 -2.38 0.59 -7.62
CA ARG A 128 -3.66 0.91 -8.25
C ARG A 128 -3.99 -0.05 -9.39
N SER A 129 -2.97 -0.67 -9.97
CA SER A 129 -3.15 -1.59 -11.07
C SER A 129 -3.52 -2.99 -10.58
N SER A 130 -4.56 -3.57 -11.19
CA SER A 130 -4.95 -4.96 -10.96
C SER A 130 -4.00 -5.96 -11.62
N ILE A 131 -3.07 -5.52 -12.48
CA ILE A 131 -2.14 -6.43 -13.18
C ILE A 131 -1.22 -7.19 -12.22
N PHE A 132 -1.02 -6.68 -11.02
CA PHE A 132 -0.20 -7.32 -9.98
C PHE A 132 -0.99 -8.31 -9.12
N ARG A 133 -2.31 -8.43 -9.32
CA ARG A 133 -3.19 -9.33 -8.55
C ARG A 133 -3.40 -10.65 -9.29
N THR A 134 -2.31 -11.27 -9.72
CA THR A 134 -2.30 -12.48 -10.56
C THR A 134 -1.80 -13.72 -9.81
N LYS A 135 -1.98 -14.90 -10.42
CA LYS A 135 -1.46 -16.18 -9.90
C LYS A 135 0.07 -16.20 -9.81
N ASN A 136 0.76 -15.45 -10.67
CA ASN A 136 2.22 -15.36 -10.66
C ASN A 136 2.70 -14.59 -9.43
N CYS A 137 1.98 -13.53 -9.04
CA CYS A 137 2.26 -12.82 -7.79
C CYS A 137 2.05 -13.71 -6.56
N THR A 138 0.95 -14.50 -6.53
CA THR A 138 0.73 -15.51 -5.50
C THR A 138 1.93 -16.45 -5.36
N THR A 139 2.42 -16.98 -6.47
CA THR A 139 3.55 -17.91 -6.49
C THR A 139 4.84 -17.24 -5.99
N ALA A 140 5.09 -15.99 -6.39
CA ALA A 140 6.23 -15.21 -5.93
C ALA A 140 6.19 -14.97 -4.41
N LEU A 141 5.04 -14.56 -3.88
CA LEU A 141 4.82 -14.36 -2.44
C LEU A 141 4.98 -15.67 -1.65
N GLN A 142 4.40 -16.78 -2.14
CA GLN A 142 4.50 -18.10 -1.50
C GLN A 142 5.95 -18.59 -1.41
N LYS A 143 6.75 -18.44 -2.48
CA LYS A 143 8.18 -18.79 -2.48
C LYS A 143 8.94 -18.07 -1.36
N LYS A 144 8.61 -16.80 -1.08
CA LYS A 144 9.28 -16.00 -0.05
C LYS A 144 8.85 -16.36 1.37
N LEU A 145 7.62 -16.87 1.57
CA LEU A 145 7.14 -17.35 2.87
C LEU A 145 7.90 -18.59 3.37
N MET A 146 8.61 -19.32 2.51
CA MET A 146 9.34 -20.52 2.92
C MET A 146 10.54 -20.23 3.83
N ASN A 147 11.06 -18.99 3.85
CA ASN A 147 12.37 -18.73 4.43
C ASN A 147 12.39 -18.24 5.90
N LYS A 148 11.32 -17.63 6.45
CA LYS A 148 11.26 -17.18 7.87
C LYS A 148 9.82 -17.05 8.39
N ARG A 149 9.31 -18.02 9.15
CA ARG A 149 7.88 -18.13 9.52
C ARG A 149 7.32 -17.11 10.54
N GLN A 150 8.09 -16.12 11.01
CA GLN A 150 7.65 -15.23 12.12
C GLN A 150 8.15 -13.77 12.02
N SER A 151 8.66 -13.33 10.87
CA SER A 151 9.11 -11.93 10.71
C SER A 151 7.95 -10.98 10.35
N PRO A 152 8.09 -9.66 10.56
CA PRO A 152 7.13 -8.67 10.02
C PRO A 152 6.95 -8.79 8.51
N ALA A 153 8.04 -9.09 7.77
CA ALA A 153 7.96 -9.34 6.33
C ALA A 153 7.10 -10.58 5.99
N TYR A 154 7.16 -11.63 6.81
CA TYR A 154 6.30 -12.80 6.67
C TYR A 154 4.82 -12.42 6.91
N ALA A 155 4.54 -11.69 7.98
CA ALA A 155 3.18 -11.20 8.27
C ALA A 155 2.62 -10.33 7.13
N ALA A 156 3.41 -9.40 6.59
CA ALA A 156 2.99 -8.55 5.48
C ALA A 156 2.70 -9.35 4.19
N ASN A 157 3.54 -10.33 3.87
CA ASN A 157 3.31 -11.23 2.73
C ASN A 157 2.07 -12.12 2.93
N THR A 158 1.80 -12.60 4.15
CA THR A 158 0.59 -13.37 4.47
C THR A 158 -0.68 -12.53 4.30
N ILE A 159 -0.66 -11.26 4.72
CA ILE A 159 -1.78 -10.32 4.50
C ILE A 159 -2.01 -10.12 3.00
N ALA A 160 -0.95 -9.88 2.22
CA ALA A 160 -1.05 -9.72 0.77
C ALA A 160 -1.64 -10.97 0.08
N LEU A 161 -1.26 -12.18 0.50
CA LEU A 161 -1.84 -13.41 -0.03
C LEU A 161 -3.32 -13.58 0.30
N CYS A 162 -3.78 -13.11 1.46
CA CYS A 162 -5.20 -13.13 1.81
C CYS A 162 -6.05 -12.24 0.89
N PHE A 163 -5.43 -11.20 0.33
CA PHE A 163 -6.09 -10.26 -0.58
C PHE A 163 -6.16 -10.78 -2.03
N LEU A 164 -5.37 -11.80 -2.38
CA LEU A 164 -5.34 -12.38 -3.72
C LEU A 164 -6.43 -13.45 -3.91
N PRO A 165 -7.06 -13.53 -5.09
CA PRO A 165 -8.09 -14.52 -5.37
C PRO A 165 -7.54 -15.95 -5.34
N GLY A 166 -8.31 -16.89 -4.76
CA GLY A 166 -8.03 -18.33 -4.81
C GLY A 166 -7.19 -18.90 -3.66
N ASN A 167 -6.77 -18.11 -2.66
CA ASN A 167 -5.99 -18.60 -1.51
C ASN A 167 -6.58 -18.22 -0.14
N ALA A 168 -7.85 -17.81 -0.10
CA ALA A 168 -8.46 -17.22 1.10
C ALA A 168 -8.34 -18.11 2.34
N GLU A 169 -8.66 -19.41 2.26
CA GLU A 169 -8.66 -20.29 3.44
C GLU A 169 -7.26 -20.58 3.97
N VAL A 170 -6.32 -20.93 3.09
CA VAL A 170 -4.93 -21.22 3.47
C VAL A 170 -4.26 -19.96 4.03
N ALA A 171 -4.48 -18.81 3.40
CA ALA A 171 -3.93 -17.55 3.83
C ALA A 171 -4.56 -17.07 5.16
N GLN A 172 -5.86 -17.29 5.37
CA GLN A 172 -6.53 -17.01 6.65
C GLN A 172 -6.00 -17.90 7.78
N ASN A 173 -5.75 -19.19 7.51
CA ASN A 173 -5.14 -20.07 8.50
C ASN A 173 -3.70 -19.66 8.82
N ALA A 174 -2.93 -19.22 7.81
CA ALA A 174 -1.61 -18.65 8.02
C ALA A 174 -1.66 -17.34 8.84
N LEU A 175 -2.63 -16.46 8.55
CA LEU A 175 -2.87 -15.23 9.30
C LEU A 175 -3.22 -15.51 10.77
N LYS A 176 -4.00 -16.57 11.04
CA LYS A 176 -4.29 -17.04 12.41
C LYS A 176 -3.03 -17.50 13.15
N ALA A 177 -2.09 -18.11 12.46
CA ALA A 177 -0.85 -18.64 13.04
C ALA A 177 0.23 -17.57 13.30
N LEU A 178 0.03 -16.32 12.87
CA LEU A 178 0.99 -15.24 13.08
C LEU A 178 1.09 -14.84 14.56
N GLN A 179 2.30 -14.44 14.97
CA GLN A 179 2.52 -13.77 16.25
C GLN A 179 1.85 -12.39 16.24
N LYS A 180 1.22 -12.06 17.37
CA LYS A 180 0.45 -10.82 17.52
C LYS A 180 1.33 -9.59 17.33
N GLU A 181 2.52 -9.58 17.91
CA GLU A 181 3.45 -8.45 17.91
C GLU A 181 3.91 -8.12 16.49
N SER A 182 4.35 -9.13 15.75
CA SER A 182 4.76 -9.01 14.34
C SER A 182 3.59 -8.53 13.46
N LEU A 183 2.38 -9.02 13.72
CA LEU A 183 1.18 -8.59 12.99
C LEU A 183 0.83 -7.13 13.30
N VAL A 184 0.85 -6.71 14.57
CA VAL A 184 0.55 -5.32 14.98
C VAL A 184 1.49 -4.33 14.30
N LEU A 185 2.79 -4.62 14.21
CA LEU A 185 3.75 -3.73 13.52
C LEU A 185 3.38 -3.52 12.05
N VAL A 186 2.99 -4.59 11.35
CA VAL A 186 2.58 -4.51 9.95
C VAL A 186 1.25 -3.77 9.81
N LEU A 187 0.29 -4.05 10.68
CA LEU A 187 -1.01 -3.37 10.68
C LEU A 187 -0.85 -1.86 10.94
N LEU A 188 0.11 -1.45 11.77
CA LEU A 188 0.42 -0.04 11.99
C LEU A 188 1.05 0.63 10.75
N ASP A 189 1.93 -0.07 10.02
CA ASP A 189 2.51 0.44 8.75
C ASP A 189 1.43 0.61 7.66
N MET A 190 0.41 -0.25 7.68
CA MET A 190 -0.61 -0.36 6.63
C MET A 190 -2.03 0.05 7.08
N HIS A 191 -2.16 0.79 8.18
CA HIS A 191 -3.47 1.14 8.76
C HIS A 191 -4.36 1.94 7.80
N ASP A 192 -3.75 2.71 6.92
CA ASP A 192 -4.39 3.47 5.83
C ASP A 192 -5.13 2.56 4.82
N LEU A 193 -4.71 1.30 4.68
CA LEU A 193 -5.36 0.31 3.83
C LEU A 193 -6.50 -0.44 4.54
N LEU A 194 -6.54 -0.40 5.88
CA LEU A 194 -7.51 -1.13 6.68
C LEU A 194 -8.79 -0.31 6.91
N HIS A 195 -8.67 1.00 7.00
CA HIS A 195 -9.81 1.90 7.19
C HIS A 195 -9.61 3.23 6.47
N SER A 196 -10.70 3.77 5.92
CA SER A 196 -10.74 5.12 5.36
C SER A 196 -11.75 5.93 6.16
N ASN A 197 -11.25 6.86 6.98
CA ASN A 197 -12.06 7.58 7.96
C ASN A 197 -12.87 6.61 8.84
N GLN A 198 -14.20 6.64 8.72
CA GLN A 198 -15.13 5.84 9.52
C GLN A 198 -15.44 4.47 8.91
N ASP A 199 -14.97 4.22 7.68
CA ASP A 199 -15.29 3.01 6.94
C ASP A 199 -14.17 1.99 7.00
N LEU A 200 -14.55 0.72 7.19
CA LEU A 200 -13.64 -0.41 7.19
C LEU A 200 -13.53 -0.98 5.78
N THR A 201 -12.31 -1.18 5.28
CA THR A 201 -12.09 -1.81 3.97
C THR A 201 -12.33 -3.32 4.06
N ASP A 202 -12.38 -4.01 2.91
CA ASP A 202 -12.44 -5.48 2.87
C ASP A 202 -11.28 -6.13 3.63
N LEU A 203 -10.08 -5.55 3.51
CA LEU A 203 -8.91 -5.98 4.24
C LEU A 203 -9.07 -5.73 5.74
N GLY A 204 -9.58 -4.56 6.13
CA GLY A 204 -9.89 -4.25 7.53
C GLY A 204 -10.91 -5.22 8.13
N ARG A 205 -11.98 -5.54 7.40
CA ARG A 205 -13.02 -6.51 7.80
C ARG A 205 -12.45 -7.91 7.98
N LEU A 206 -11.58 -8.34 7.07
CA LEU A 206 -10.88 -9.62 7.16
C LEU A 206 -10.01 -9.68 8.41
N VAL A 207 -9.13 -8.70 8.62
CA VAL A 207 -8.21 -8.68 9.77
C VAL A 207 -8.98 -8.62 11.09
N LYS A 208 -10.01 -7.76 11.18
CA LYS A 208 -10.88 -7.65 12.35
C LYS A 208 -11.55 -8.99 12.69
N THR A 209 -12.00 -9.73 11.68
CA THR A 209 -12.67 -11.03 11.88
C THR A 209 -11.68 -12.14 12.24
N VAL A 210 -10.51 -12.18 11.60
CA VAL A 210 -9.57 -13.31 11.71
C VAL A 210 -8.59 -13.16 12.88
N ARG A 211 -8.12 -11.93 13.17
CA ARG A 211 -7.20 -11.59 14.27
C ARG A 211 -7.71 -10.35 15.04
N PRO A 212 -8.86 -10.46 15.71
CA PRO A 212 -9.45 -9.36 16.48
C PRO A 212 -8.52 -8.80 17.57
N ASP A 213 -7.68 -9.64 18.16
CA ASP A 213 -6.70 -9.30 19.18
C ASP A 213 -5.60 -8.34 18.67
N ALA A 214 -5.10 -8.58 17.45
CA ALA A 214 -4.10 -7.74 16.81
C ALA A 214 -4.72 -6.45 16.27
N TYR A 215 -5.93 -6.54 15.71
CA TYR A 215 -6.69 -5.38 15.24
C TYR A 215 -7.00 -4.40 16.38
N LEU A 216 -7.47 -4.90 17.53
CA LEU A 216 -7.71 -4.10 18.73
C LEU A 216 -6.43 -3.40 19.19
N SER A 217 -5.31 -4.13 19.24
CA SER A 217 -4.03 -3.59 19.69
C SER A 217 -3.53 -2.48 18.76
N MET A 218 -3.71 -2.64 17.45
CA MET A 218 -3.43 -1.59 16.46
C MET A 218 -4.26 -0.33 16.74
N LEU A 219 -5.58 -0.44 16.96
CA LEU A 219 -6.44 0.73 17.26
C LEU A 219 -5.99 1.46 18.54
N VAL A 220 -5.61 0.71 19.57
CA VAL A 220 -5.08 1.25 20.81
C VAL A 220 -3.79 2.05 20.56
N HIS A 221 -2.85 1.49 19.79
CA HIS A 221 -1.61 2.18 19.41
C HIS A 221 -1.86 3.43 18.56
N LEU A 222 -2.75 3.37 17.57
CA LEU A 222 -3.10 4.53 16.74
C LEU A 222 -3.68 5.68 17.57
N LYS A 223 -4.51 5.35 18.56
CA LYS A 223 -5.05 6.33 19.51
C LYS A 223 -3.96 6.95 20.37
N PHE A 224 -3.04 6.15 20.91
CA PHE A 224 -1.96 6.70 21.74
C PHE A 224 -0.98 7.57 20.97
N ASN A 225 -0.76 7.25 19.70
CA ASN A 225 0.10 8.02 18.82
C ASN A 225 -0.61 9.23 18.18
N GLY A 226 -1.86 9.52 18.57
CA GLY A 226 -2.64 10.65 18.06
C GLY A 226 -3.04 10.54 16.59
N LYS A 227 -2.89 9.36 15.97
CA LYS A 227 -3.25 9.11 14.57
C LYS A 227 -4.72 8.77 14.37
N LEU A 228 -5.42 8.37 15.44
CA LEU A 228 -6.83 7.98 15.40
C LEU A 228 -7.57 8.48 16.64
N PRO A 229 -8.60 9.34 16.52
CA PRO A 229 -9.43 9.73 17.65
C PRO A 229 -10.25 8.55 18.18
N ALA A 230 -10.60 8.60 19.47
CA ALA A 230 -11.26 7.49 20.15
C ALA A 230 -12.66 7.23 19.56
N GLU A 231 -13.36 8.28 19.17
CA GLU A 231 -14.69 8.24 18.55
C GLU A 231 -14.65 7.45 17.24
N GLN A 232 -13.63 7.70 16.42
CA GLN A 232 -13.46 6.99 15.15
C GLN A 232 -13.13 5.51 15.35
N ALA A 233 -12.31 5.17 16.36
CA ALA A 233 -12.04 3.78 16.70
C ALA A 233 -13.30 3.03 17.16
N VAL A 234 -14.19 3.68 17.92
CA VAL A 234 -15.48 3.10 18.33
C VAL A 234 -16.35 2.82 17.10
N VAL A 235 -16.40 3.75 16.14
CA VAL A 235 -17.14 3.55 14.88
C VAL A 235 -16.60 2.36 14.07
N LEU A 236 -15.27 2.21 13.99
CA LEU A 236 -14.65 1.06 13.31
C LEU A 236 -14.96 -0.28 14.01
N LEU A 237 -15.08 -0.27 15.35
CA LEU A 237 -15.53 -1.44 16.11
C LEU A 237 -17.03 -1.72 15.91
N GLN A 238 -17.86 -0.69 15.74
CA GLN A 238 -19.29 -0.79 15.45
C GLN A 238 -19.63 -1.29 14.06
N HIS A 239 -18.71 -1.23 13.09
CA HIS A 239 -18.93 -1.57 11.68
C HIS A 239 -19.54 -2.98 11.42
N SER A 240 -19.62 -3.84 12.43
CA SER A 240 -20.24 -5.17 12.38
C SER A 240 -21.73 -5.20 12.80
N GLY A 241 -22.33 -4.06 13.17
CA GLY A 241 -23.77 -3.95 13.45
C GLY A 241 -24.18 -2.52 13.82
N THR A 242 -24.87 -1.84 12.89
CA THR A 242 -25.38 -0.47 13.07
C THR A 242 -26.52 -0.37 14.07
N ASP A 243 -27.22 -1.49 14.35
CA ASP A 243 -28.34 -1.58 15.29
C ASP A 243 -28.01 -2.35 16.58
N THR A 244 -26.74 -2.67 16.81
CA THR A 244 -26.31 -3.37 18.03
C THR A 244 -26.17 -2.39 19.19
N GLU A 245 -26.78 -2.71 20.32
CA GLU A 245 -26.58 -1.97 21.57
C GLU A 245 -25.09 -1.89 21.91
N LEU A 246 -24.67 -0.77 22.50
CA LEU A 246 -23.25 -0.45 22.65
C LEU A 246 -22.46 -1.52 23.42
N HIS A 247 -23.09 -2.17 24.40
CA HIS A 247 -22.47 -3.23 25.20
C HIS A 247 -22.32 -4.57 24.45
N CYS A 248 -22.98 -4.73 23.31
CA CYS A 248 -22.91 -5.91 22.45
C CYS A 248 -21.83 -5.79 21.36
N ILE A 249 -21.17 -4.63 21.23
CA ILE A 249 -20.12 -4.42 20.23
C ILE A 249 -18.88 -5.21 20.63
N PRO A 250 -18.42 -6.17 19.80
CA PRO A 250 -17.22 -6.96 20.11
C PRO A 250 -15.99 -6.07 20.26
N LEU A 251 -15.14 -6.38 21.24
CA LEU A 251 -13.87 -5.70 21.53
C LEU A 251 -13.99 -4.26 22.07
N LEU A 252 -15.20 -3.70 22.17
CA LEU A 252 -15.39 -2.34 22.64
C LEU A 252 -15.04 -2.19 24.12
N LYS A 253 -15.45 -3.15 24.95
CA LYS A 253 -15.11 -3.16 26.38
C LYS A 253 -13.60 -3.18 26.56
N GLU A 254 -12.92 -4.09 25.88
CA GLU A 254 -11.46 -4.27 25.95
C GLU A 254 -10.72 -3.02 25.43
N TYR A 255 -11.24 -2.37 24.37
CA TYR A 255 -10.71 -1.10 23.86
C TYR A 255 -10.79 0.03 24.90
N LEU A 256 -11.98 0.21 25.49
CA LEU A 256 -12.23 1.25 26.49
C LEU A 256 -11.40 0.98 27.75
N GLU A 257 -11.34 -0.26 28.22
CA GLU A 257 -10.50 -0.66 29.34
C GLU A 257 -9.02 -0.38 29.07
N ALA A 258 -8.49 -0.72 27.89
CA ALA A 258 -7.11 -0.43 27.51
C ALA A 258 -6.80 1.08 27.51
N ILE A 259 -7.73 1.91 27.03
CA ILE A 259 -7.56 3.36 26.99
C ILE A 259 -7.68 4.02 28.36
N LEU A 260 -8.62 3.56 29.19
CA LEU A 260 -8.87 4.12 30.50
C LEU A 260 -7.82 3.65 31.52
N SER A 261 -7.36 2.40 31.41
CA SER A 261 -6.28 1.86 32.24
C SER A 261 -4.95 2.56 31.95
N SER A 262 -4.63 2.86 30.69
CA SER A 262 -3.40 3.58 30.38
C SER A 262 -3.40 5.02 30.88
N LYS A 263 -4.56 5.69 31.00
CA LYS A 263 -4.61 7.03 31.62
C LYS A 263 -4.18 7.01 33.08
N ARG A 264 -4.30 5.86 33.77
CA ARG A 264 -3.75 5.67 35.14
C ARG A 264 -2.23 5.42 35.14
N THR A 265 -1.65 4.87 34.06
CA THR A 265 -0.21 4.56 33.95
C THR A 265 0.61 5.62 33.20
N ASN A 266 -0.01 6.46 32.37
CA ASN A 266 0.69 7.47 31.55
C ASN A 266 1.09 8.74 32.31
N ALA A 267 0.90 8.79 33.63
CA ALA A 267 1.65 9.71 34.49
C ALA A 267 3.11 9.26 34.71
N ALA A 268 3.50 8.05 34.26
CA ALA A 268 4.82 7.49 34.58
C ALA A 268 5.70 7.05 33.40
N THR A 269 5.23 6.74 32.18
CA THR A 269 6.08 5.93 31.26
C THR A 269 5.98 6.09 29.74
N CYS A 270 5.41 7.17 29.17
CA CYS A 270 5.45 7.40 27.71
C CYS A 270 6.48 8.47 27.28
N ALA A 271 7.75 8.29 27.63
CA ALA A 271 8.85 9.15 27.15
C ALA A 271 9.77 8.50 26.11
N HIS A 272 9.62 7.21 25.79
CA HIS A 272 10.48 6.55 24.82
C HIS A 272 9.71 5.50 24.01
N LEU A 273 9.26 5.88 22.82
CA LEU A 273 9.17 5.08 21.60
C LEU A 273 8.86 6.03 20.43
#